data_AF-A0A6J5DKE3-F1
#
_entry.id   AF-A0A6J5DKE3-F1
#
_cell.length_a   1.000
_cell.length_b   1.000
_cell.length_c   1.000
_cell.angle_alpha   90.00
_cell.angle_beta   90.00
_cell.angle_gamma   90.00
#
_symmetry.space_group_name_H-M   'P 1'
#
loop_
_entity.id
_entity.type
_entity.pdbx_description
1 polymer ?
#
loop_
_entity_poly.entity_id
_entity_poly.type
_entity_poly.pdbx_seq_one_letter_code
_entity_poly.pdbx_strand_id
1 'polypeptide(L)'
;MIHQQAASVVSRPLEPDPFASDLAAVILGKRIETDHRDYNALLARLRGAGRPVELAFYGPDAATAGCVIEAVADVNLRAIPAFRILSRIASLKRRQSASLSADMARFDPARLGGRGAAGRQRDRARSAEQRLLLANRIRRLTAELERREKIGQGQAEG
;
A
#
# COMPACT_ATOMS: atom_id res chain seq x y z
N MET A 1 26.17 17.53 -39.66
CA MET A 1 25.20 18.14 -38.73
C MET A 1 24.53 17.01 -37.96
N ILE A 2 24.97 16.76 -36.73
CA ILE A 2 24.36 15.77 -35.84
C ILE A 2 23.22 16.49 -35.13
N HIS A 3 21.98 16.18 -35.48
CA HIS A 3 20.84 16.59 -34.66
C HIS A 3 20.94 15.84 -33.33
N GLN A 4 21.53 16.47 -32.32
CA GLN A 4 21.24 16.13 -30.93
C GLN A 4 19.77 16.43 -30.69
N GLN A 5 18.92 15.41 -30.80
CA GLN A 5 17.63 15.45 -30.14
C GLN A 5 17.93 15.55 -28.65
N ALA A 6 17.68 16.72 -28.07
CA ALA A 6 17.61 16.87 -26.63
C ALA A 6 16.65 15.78 -26.12
N ALA A 7 17.15 14.88 -25.27
CA ALA A 7 16.30 13.93 -24.58
C ALA A 7 15.20 14.74 -23.90
N SER A 8 13.96 14.66 -24.39
CA SER A 8 12.82 15.28 -23.74
C SER A 8 12.82 14.75 -22.32
N VAL A 9 13.11 15.62 -21.34
CA VAL A 9 12.98 15.27 -19.93
C VAL A 9 11.54 14.81 -19.78
N VAL A 10 11.35 13.49 -19.62
CA VAL A 10 10.03 12.90 -19.41
C VAL A 10 9.61 13.36 -18.03
N SER A 11 8.99 14.54 -18.00
CA SER A 11 8.54 15.17 -16.77
C SER A 11 7.34 14.37 -16.29
N ARG A 12 7.54 13.66 -15.18
CA ARG A 12 6.45 13.05 -14.42
C ARG A 12 5.43 14.15 -14.07
N PRO A 13 4.13 13.88 -14.20
CA PRO A 13 3.14 14.89 -13.87
C PRO A 13 3.17 15.20 -12.37
N LEU A 14 2.87 16.46 -12.01
CA LEU A 14 2.78 16.86 -10.60
C LEU A 14 1.54 16.26 -9.93
N GLU A 15 0.46 16.14 -10.70
CA GLU A 15 -0.82 15.55 -10.29
C GLU A 15 -1.05 14.20 -10.98
N PRO A 16 -1.92 13.33 -10.44
CA PRO A 16 -2.26 12.06 -11.08
C PRO A 16 -2.77 12.26 -12.51
N ASP A 17 -2.15 11.59 -13.47
CA ASP A 17 -2.61 11.60 -14.85
C ASP A 17 -4.03 10.99 -14.95
N PRO A 18 -5.01 11.65 -15.61
CA PRO A 18 -6.38 11.14 -15.68
C PRO A 18 -6.49 9.77 -16.34
N PHE A 19 -5.75 9.54 -17.44
CA PHE A 19 -5.78 8.26 -18.15
C PHE A 19 -5.21 7.13 -17.28
N ALA A 20 -4.07 7.37 -16.63
CA ALA A 20 -3.50 6.40 -15.69
C ALA A 20 -4.44 6.16 -14.50
N SER A 21 -5.17 7.18 -14.05
CA SER A 21 -6.13 7.10 -12.94
C SER A 21 -7.33 6.23 -13.29
N ASP A 22 -7.91 6.41 -14.47
CA ASP A 22 -9.01 5.57 -14.96
C ASP A 22 -8.56 4.12 -15.12
N LEU A 23 -7.36 3.92 -15.67
CA LEU A 23 -6.77 2.60 -15.84
C LEU A 23 -6.54 1.90 -14.49
N ALA A 24 -6.01 2.64 -13.51
CA ALA A 24 -5.81 2.17 -12.15
C ALA A 24 -7.16 1.86 -11.45
N ALA A 25 -8.19 2.67 -11.67
CA ALA A 25 -9.55 2.42 -11.17
C ALA A 25 -10.14 1.13 -11.73
N VAL A 26 -9.93 0.84 -13.01
CA VAL A 26 -10.35 -0.44 -13.62
C VAL A 26 -9.60 -1.63 -13.03
N ILE A 27 -8.28 -1.50 -12.83
CA ILE A 27 -7.45 -2.59 -12.27
C ILE A 27 -7.85 -2.88 -10.82
N LEU A 28 -7.97 -1.83 -10.01
CA LEU A 28 -8.19 -1.95 -8.57
C LEU A 28 -9.66 -2.23 -8.24
N GLY A 29 -10.58 -1.76 -9.07
CA GLY A 29 -12.02 -1.81 -8.83
C GLY A 29 -12.39 -1.10 -7.53
N LYS A 30 -13.12 -1.79 -6.64
CA LYS A 30 -13.55 -1.27 -5.33
C LYS A 30 -12.57 -1.57 -4.19
N ARG A 31 -11.39 -2.11 -4.49
CA ARG A 31 -10.42 -2.50 -3.45
C ARG A 31 -9.78 -1.25 -2.84
N ILE A 32 -9.54 -1.31 -1.53
CA ILE A 32 -8.92 -0.23 -0.74
C ILE A 32 -7.44 -0.49 -0.45
N GLU A 33 -6.91 -1.62 -0.93
CA GLU A 33 -5.52 -2.04 -0.76
C GLU A 33 -4.93 -2.44 -2.11
N THR A 34 -3.68 -2.02 -2.33
CA THR A 34 -2.86 -2.36 -3.48
C THR A 34 -1.85 -3.43 -3.09
N ASP A 35 -1.43 -4.22 -4.07
CA ASP A 35 -0.29 -5.11 -4.00
C ASP A 35 0.56 -4.99 -5.26
N HIS A 36 1.76 -5.59 -5.25
CA HIS A 36 2.73 -5.54 -6.35
C HIS A 36 2.15 -5.95 -7.73
N ARG A 37 1.11 -6.80 -7.77
CA ARG A 37 0.50 -7.24 -9.02
C ARG A 37 -0.30 -6.12 -9.66
N ASP A 38 -0.93 -5.26 -8.86
CA ASP A 38 -1.69 -4.13 -9.39
C ASP A 38 -0.75 -3.10 -10.04
N TYR A 39 0.39 -2.80 -9.42
CA TYR A 39 1.40 -1.92 -10.01
C TYR A 39 1.92 -2.49 -11.33
N ASN A 40 2.26 -3.78 -11.34
CA ASN A 40 2.73 -4.44 -12.56
C ASN A 40 1.67 -4.45 -13.65
N ALA A 41 0.39 -4.64 -13.29
CA ALA A 41 -0.72 -4.57 -14.23
C ALA A 41 -0.88 -3.16 -14.81
N LEU A 42 -0.75 -2.11 -14.00
CA LEU A 42 -0.82 -0.73 -14.46
C LEU A 42 0.30 -0.41 -15.45
N LEU A 43 1.54 -0.75 -15.10
CA LEU A 43 2.69 -0.56 -15.99
C LEU A 43 2.55 -1.35 -17.29
N ALA A 44 2.07 -2.59 -17.23
CA ALA A 44 1.84 -3.41 -18.41
C ALA A 44 0.76 -2.82 -19.32
N ARG A 45 -0.34 -2.32 -18.76
CA ARG A 45 -1.42 -1.70 -19.54
C ARG A 45 -1.03 -0.35 -20.14
N LEU A 46 -0.23 0.47 -19.43
CA LEU A 46 0.33 1.71 -20.00
C LEU A 46 1.20 1.41 -21.22
N ARG A 47 2.11 0.43 -21.10
CA ARG A 47 2.92 -0.03 -22.25
C ARG A 47 2.06 -0.55 -23.39
N GLY A 48 1.04 -1.37 -23.08
CA GLY A 48 0.11 -1.90 -24.08
C GLY A 48 -0.68 -0.81 -24.81
N ALA A 49 -0.93 0.32 -24.15
CA ALA A 49 -1.59 1.50 -24.73
C ALA A 49 -0.61 2.48 -25.43
N GLY A 50 0.68 2.14 -25.55
CA GLY A 50 1.70 3.02 -26.12
C GLY A 50 1.94 4.29 -25.30
N ARG A 51 1.64 4.27 -24.00
CA ARG A 51 1.79 5.41 -23.08
C ARG A 51 3.07 5.28 -22.24
N PRO A 52 3.71 6.41 -21.87
CA PRO A 52 4.86 6.41 -20.98
C PRO A 52 4.49 5.85 -19.59
N VAL A 53 5.40 5.07 -19.01
CA VAL A 53 5.21 4.43 -17.69
C VAL A 53 5.28 5.43 -16.55
N GLU A 54 5.90 6.58 -16.80
CA GLU A 54 6.04 7.70 -15.88
C GLU A 54 4.68 8.24 -15.44
N LEU A 55 3.63 8.07 -16.25
CA LEU A 55 2.24 8.43 -15.91
C LEU A 55 1.66 7.58 -14.76
N ALA A 56 2.25 6.44 -14.44
CA ALA A 56 1.85 5.65 -13.26
C ALA A 56 2.22 6.34 -11.94
N PHE A 57 3.00 7.42 -12.00
CA PHE A 57 3.52 8.13 -10.86
C PHE A 57 3.24 9.62 -10.98
N TYR A 58 3.15 10.30 -9.86
CA TYR A 58 2.94 11.75 -9.81
C TYR A 58 3.67 12.37 -8.62
N GLY A 59 3.99 13.65 -8.70
CA GLY A 59 4.61 14.40 -7.60
C GLY A 59 5.89 15.14 -8.02
N PRO A 60 6.44 15.97 -7.11
CA PRO A 60 7.47 16.94 -7.43
C PRO A 60 8.85 16.30 -7.68
N ASP A 61 9.13 15.15 -7.07
CA ASP A 61 10.41 14.46 -7.19
C ASP A 61 10.26 12.94 -7.03
N ALA A 62 11.33 12.19 -7.34
CA ALA A 62 11.31 10.74 -7.30
C ALA A 62 11.21 10.15 -5.88
N ALA A 63 11.67 10.87 -4.85
CA ALA A 63 11.65 10.41 -3.47
C ALA A 63 10.27 10.55 -2.81
N THR A 64 9.49 11.54 -3.24
CA THR A 64 8.16 11.85 -2.69
C THR A 64 7.01 11.47 -3.62
N ALA A 65 7.30 11.02 -4.84
CA ALA A 65 6.27 10.69 -5.80
C ALA A 65 5.32 9.58 -5.31
N GLY A 66 4.02 9.84 -5.49
CA GLY A 66 2.97 8.86 -5.31
C GLY A 66 2.81 7.98 -6.54
N CYS A 67 2.25 6.78 -6.34
CA CYS A 67 1.75 5.96 -7.43
C CYS A 67 0.25 6.18 -7.61
N VAL A 68 -0.19 6.34 -8.85
CA VAL A 68 -1.61 6.58 -9.19
C VAL A 68 -2.52 5.48 -8.63
N ILE A 69 -2.06 4.23 -8.62
CA ILE A 69 -2.87 3.12 -8.08
C ILE A 69 -3.08 3.20 -6.57
N GLU A 70 -2.14 3.78 -5.84
CA GLU A 70 -2.29 4.06 -4.41
C GLU A 70 -3.27 5.19 -4.17
N ALA A 71 -3.22 6.24 -5.00
CA ALA A 71 -4.16 7.36 -4.94
C ALA A 71 -5.61 6.87 -5.15
N VAL A 72 -5.84 6.00 -6.14
CA VAL A 72 -7.15 5.37 -6.36
C VAL A 72 -7.57 4.53 -5.14
N ALA A 73 -6.64 3.78 -4.54
CA ALA A 73 -6.93 3.01 -3.32
C ALA A 73 -7.33 3.91 -2.14
N ASP A 74 -6.71 5.08 -2.01
CA ASP A 74 -7.06 6.09 -1.02
C ASP A 74 -8.45 6.68 -1.27
N VAL A 75 -8.79 6.98 -2.53
CA VAL A 75 -10.16 7.42 -2.89
C VAL A 75 -11.18 6.35 -2.52
N ASN A 76 -10.92 5.08 -2.86
CA ASN A 76 -11.79 3.97 -2.49
C ASN A 76 -11.92 3.82 -0.97
N LEU A 77 -10.82 3.98 -0.23
CA LEU A 77 -10.80 3.94 1.23
C LEU A 77 -11.63 5.08 1.83
N ARG A 78 -11.62 6.28 1.24
CA ARG A 78 -12.46 7.40 1.69
C ARG A 78 -13.94 7.18 1.40
N ALA A 79 -14.27 6.47 0.31
CA ALA A 79 -15.64 6.21 -0.11
C ALA A 79 -16.30 5.00 0.58
N ILE A 80 -15.52 4.02 1.07
CA ILE A 80 -16.09 2.80 1.65
C ILE A 80 -16.84 3.09 2.97
N PRO A 81 -17.94 2.39 3.30
CA PRO A 81 -18.62 2.54 4.59
C PRO A 81 -17.74 2.21 5.81
N ALA A 82 -17.90 2.96 6.91
CA ALA A 82 -17.09 2.82 8.12
C ALA A 82 -17.10 1.40 8.71
N PHE A 83 -18.26 0.71 8.70
CA PHE A 83 -18.37 -0.65 9.22
C PHE A 83 -17.47 -1.66 8.47
N ARG A 84 -17.19 -1.42 7.18
CA ARG A 84 -16.26 -2.28 6.41
C ARG A 84 -14.82 -2.04 6.83
N ILE A 85 -14.46 -0.81 7.17
CA ILE A 85 -13.13 -0.48 7.72
C ILE A 85 -12.94 -1.16 9.07
N LEU A 86 -13.92 -1.05 9.97
CA LEU A 86 -13.92 -1.74 11.27
C LEU A 86 -13.79 -3.25 11.14
N SER A 87 -14.58 -3.86 10.25
CA SER A 87 -14.53 -5.30 9.97
C SER A 87 -13.15 -5.74 9.45
N ARG A 88 -12.53 -4.92 8.60
CA ARG A 88 -11.17 -5.17 8.10
C ARG A 88 -10.13 -5.06 9.20
N ILE A 89 -10.20 -4.03 10.06
CA ILE A 89 -9.32 -3.88 11.23
C ILE A 89 -9.42 -5.11 12.13
N ALA A 90 -10.63 -5.58 12.44
CA ALA A 90 -10.84 -6.77 13.28
C ALA A 90 -10.21 -8.02 12.64
N SER A 91 -10.38 -8.21 11.32
CA SER A 91 -9.73 -9.29 10.57
C SER A 91 -8.20 -9.23 10.66
N LEU A 92 -7.60 -8.05 10.48
CA LEU A 92 -6.15 -7.86 10.54
C LEU A 92 -5.61 -8.10 11.95
N LYS A 93 -6.29 -7.61 13.00
CA LYS A 93 -5.94 -7.87 14.40
C LYS A 93 -5.94 -9.36 14.71
N ARG A 94 -6.98 -10.10 14.28
CA ARG A 94 -7.03 -11.57 14.43
C ARG A 94 -5.84 -12.26 13.78
N ARG A 95 -5.46 -11.86 12.56
CA ARG A 95 -4.27 -12.42 11.86
C ARG A 95 -2.97 -12.12 12.60
N GLN A 96 -2.83 -10.90 13.14
CA GLN A 96 -1.66 -10.50 13.92
C GLN A 96 -1.54 -11.33 15.21
N SER A 97 -2.64 -11.51 15.94
CA SER A 97 -2.70 -12.35 17.15
C SER A 97 -2.40 -13.82 16.85
N ALA A 98 -2.93 -14.36 15.75
CA ALA A 98 -2.65 -15.73 15.32
C ALA A 98 -1.16 -15.93 14.97
N SER A 99 -0.53 -14.97 14.28
CA SER A 99 0.91 -15.00 13.98
C SER A 99 1.76 -14.98 15.26
N LEU A 100 1.42 -14.11 16.22
CA LEU A 100 2.13 -14.05 17.50
C LEU A 100 1.99 -15.37 18.28
N SER A 101 0.77 -15.91 18.33
CA SER A 101 0.49 -17.18 19.02
C SER A 101 1.28 -18.33 18.40
N ALA A 102 1.38 -18.38 17.08
CA ALA A 102 2.17 -19.38 16.37
C ALA A 102 3.67 -19.27 16.67
N ASP A 103 4.21 -18.05 16.77
CA ASP A 103 5.60 -17.83 17.17
C ASP A 103 5.85 -18.25 18.63
N MET A 104 4.93 -17.93 19.55
CA MET A 104 5.02 -18.34 20.95
C MET A 104 4.96 -19.86 21.12
N ALA A 105 4.08 -20.54 20.39
CA ALA A 105 3.96 -22.00 20.43
C ALA A 105 5.22 -22.73 19.93
N ARG A 106 6.04 -22.08 19.10
CA ARG A 106 7.30 -22.62 18.57
C ARG A 106 8.52 -22.25 19.40
N PHE A 107 8.36 -21.38 20.40
CA PHE A 107 9.47 -20.92 21.21
C PHE A 107 9.90 -22.01 22.20
N ASP A 108 11.16 -22.41 22.11
CA ASP A 108 11.78 -23.41 22.98
C ASP A 108 13.05 -22.81 23.62
N PRO A 109 13.02 -22.51 24.93
CA PRO A 109 14.17 -21.96 25.66
C PRO A 109 15.41 -22.87 25.63
N ALA A 110 15.24 -24.19 25.55
CA ALA A 110 16.35 -25.14 25.52
C ALA A 110 17.12 -25.10 24.19
N ARG A 111 16.58 -24.42 23.17
CA ARG A 111 17.14 -24.33 21.82
C ARG A 111 17.62 -22.92 21.45
N LEU A 112 17.96 -22.12 22.46
CA LEU A 112 18.59 -20.80 22.32
C LEU A 112 20.07 -20.92 21.93
N GLY A 113 20.37 -21.61 20.82
CA GLY A 113 21.74 -21.80 20.34
C GLY A 113 21.90 -23.00 19.42
N GLY A 114 23.14 -23.25 19.00
CA GLY A 114 23.54 -24.44 18.25
C GLY A 114 23.01 -24.52 16.81
N ARG A 115 23.05 -25.74 16.25
CA ARG A 115 22.70 -26.01 14.85
C ARG A 115 21.27 -25.52 14.54
N GLY A 116 21.14 -24.70 13.51
CA GLY A 116 19.86 -24.14 13.06
C GLY A 116 19.37 -22.89 13.81
N ALA A 117 20.10 -22.35 14.78
CA ALA A 117 19.72 -21.11 15.48
C ALA A 117 19.56 -19.92 14.52
N ALA A 118 20.48 -19.77 13.57
CA ALA A 118 20.42 -18.72 12.54
C ALA A 118 19.19 -18.87 11.61
N GLY A 119 18.71 -20.09 11.36
CA GLY A 119 17.47 -20.32 10.62
C GLY A 119 16.25 -19.84 11.40
N ARG A 120 16.14 -20.29 12.66
CA ARG A 120 15.05 -19.88 13.57
C ARG A 120 15.02 -18.38 13.82
N GLN A 121 16.17 -17.71 13.85
CA GLN A 121 16.25 -16.25 13.97
C GLN A 121 15.72 -15.56 12.72
N ARG A 122 16.11 -16.02 11.52
CA ARG A 122 15.60 -15.49 10.25
C ARG A 122 14.09 -15.67 10.11
N ASP A 123 13.56 -16.83 10.48
CA ASP A 123 12.11 -17.08 10.41
C ASP A 123 11.34 -16.18 11.36
N ARG A 124 11.86 -15.98 12.59
CA ARG A 124 11.29 -15.02 13.56
C ARG A 124 11.33 -13.58 13.04
N ALA A 125 12.43 -13.18 12.39
CA ALA A 125 12.53 -11.86 11.77
C ALA A 125 11.48 -11.66 10.67
N ARG A 126 11.31 -12.64 9.77
CA ARG A 126 10.26 -12.60 8.74
C ARG A 126 8.85 -12.54 9.34
N SER A 127 8.56 -13.34 10.36
CA SER A 127 7.28 -13.27 11.07
C SER A 127 7.05 -11.89 11.70
N ALA A 128 8.08 -11.28 12.27
CA ALA A 128 8.02 -9.94 12.84
C ALA A 128 7.77 -8.86 11.77
N GLU A 129 8.45 -8.93 10.63
CA GLU A 129 8.20 -8.05 9.48
C GLU A 129 6.75 -8.15 8.99
N GLN A 130 6.22 -9.38 8.85
CA GLN A 130 4.82 -9.57 8.47
C GLN A 130 3.86 -8.93 9.48
N ARG A 131 4.12 -9.07 10.79
CA ARG A 131 3.32 -8.40 11.81
C ARG A 131 3.42 -6.88 11.73
N LEU A 132 4.58 -6.33 11.41
CA LEU A 132 4.77 -4.90 11.20
C LEU A 132 3.91 -4.40 10.03
N LEU A 133 3.88 -5.14 8.91
CA LEU A 133 3.03 -4.81 7.76
C LEU A 133 1.54 -4.81 8.14
N LEU A 134 1.09 -5.81 8.90
CA LEU A 134 -0.29 -5.85 9.42
C LEU A 134 -0.58 -4.66 10.35
N ALA A 135 0.36 -4.31 11.23
CA ALA A 135 0.22 -3.18 12.15
C ALA A 135 0.12 -1.84 11.41
N ASN A 136 0.97 -1.63 10.40
CA ASN A 136 0.93 -0.43 9.55
C ASN A 136 -0.39 -0.34 8.80
N ARG A 137 -0.92 -1.48 8.32
CA ARG A 137 -2.23 -1.53 7.66
C ARG A 137 -3.36 -1.17 8.62
N ILE A 138 -3.35 -1.72 9.83
CA ILE A 138 -4.31 -1.35 10.89
C ILE A 138 -4.24 0.15 11.17
N ARG A 139 -3.03 0.70 11.36
CA ARG A 139 -2.83 2.13 11.64
C ARG A 139 -3.43 3.03 10.56
N ARG A 140 -3.19 2.72 9.28
CA ARG A 140 -3.78 3.46 8.15
C ARG A 140 -5.31 3.45 8.19
N LEU A 141 -5.92 2.30 8.45
CA LEU A 141 -7.38 2.18 8.52
C LEU A 141 -7.97 2.91 9.73
N THR A 142 -7.28 2.86 10.88
CA THR A 142 -7.69 3.61 12.07
C THR A 142 -7.62 5.12 11.84
N ALA A 143 -6.53 5.62 11.25
CA ALA A 143 -6.36 7.04 10.94
C ALA A 143 -7.46 7.58 10.01
N GLU A 144 -7.95 6.75 9.08
CA GLU A 144 -9.09 7.12 8.23
C GLU A 144 -10.40 7.25 9.02
N LEU A 145 -10.64 6.39 10.01
CA LEU A 145 -11.82 6.52 10.88
C LEU A 145 -11.73 7.78 11.73
N GLU A 146 -10.58 8.03 12.35
CA GLU A 146 -10.31 9.26 13.13
C GLU A 146 -10.50 10.52 12.27
N ARG A 147 -10.06 10.49 11.01
CA ARG A 147 -10.29 11.59 10.05
C ARG A 147 -11.77 11.85 9.83
N ARG A 148 -12.58 10.80 9.65
CA ARG A 148 -14.04 10.92 9.45
C ARG A 148 -14.75 11.47 10.68
N GLU A 149 -14.35 11.02 11.87
CA GLU A 149 -14.88 11.52 13.14
C GLU A 149 -14.63 13.02 13.29
N LYS A 150 -13.40 13.48 13.02
CA LYS A 150 -13.05 14.91 13.04
C LYS A 150 -13.85 15.75 12.04
N ILE A 151 -14.09 15.22 10.84
CA ILE A 151 -14.92 15.90 9.83
C ILE A 151 -16.38 16.00 10.29
N GLY A 152 -16.93 14.93 10.86
CA GLY A 152 -18.29 14.94 11.40
C GLY A 152 -18.47 15.90 12.58
N GLN A 153 -17.46 16.04 13.44
CA GLN A 153 -17.46 16.99 14.56
C GLN A 153 -17.36 18.44 14.08
N GLY A 154 -16.48 18.74 13.12
CA GLY A 154 -16.36 20.09 12.55
C GLY A 154 -17.58 20.57 11.75
N GLN A 155 -18.47 19.66 11.33
CA GLN A 155 -19.76 19.98 10.71
C GLN A 155 -20.89 20.21 11.72
N ALA A 156 -20.70 19.84 12.99
CA ALA A 156 -21.68 20.04 14.05
C ALA A 156 -21.47 21.37 14.82
N GLU A 157 -20.32 22.02 14.62
CA GLU A 157 -19.91 23.25 15.32
C GLU A 157 -19.96 24.52 14.43
N GLY A 158 -20.42 24.42 13.17
CA GLY A 158 -20.57 25.53 12.23
C GLY A 158 -21.98 25.64 11.67
#